data_AF-A0A090SVJ6-F1
#
_entry.id   AF-A0A090SVJ6-F1
#
_cell.length_a   1.000
_cell.length_b   1.000
_cell.length_c   1.000
_cell.angle_alpha   90.00
_cell.angle_beta   90.00
_cell.angle_gamma   90.00
#
_symmetry.space_group_name_H-M   'P 1'
#
loop_
_entity.id
_entity.type
_entity.pdbx_description
1 polymer ?
#
loop_
_entity_poly.entity_id
_entity_poly.type
_entity_poly.pdbx_seq_one_letter_code
_entity_poly.pdbx_strand_id
1 'polypeptide(L)'
;MTSLKDFSENFITFRSRDGNVIPLLSPEQHFYLRENIKSKIETAIRATYEEQGEIYKMSLETAEEWSESFFDMDNNSVKEFNAALGKLSQQNIQVDYPVKLETQAKLSDVISERLRREVTTIITEEK
;
A
#
# COMPACT_ATOMS: atom_id res chain seq x y z
N MET A 1 58.38 5.82 26.78
CA MET A 1 57.92 4.82 25.80
C MET A 1 56.45 4.59 26.06
N THR A 2 55.59 5.37 25.40
CA THR A 2 54.14 5.29 25.54
C THR A 2 53.65 4.12 24.70
N SER A 3 53.22 3.06 25.37
CA SER A 3 52.88 1.79 24.74
C SER A 3 51.51 1.87 24.07
N LEU A 4 51.37 1.26 22.88
CA LEU A 4 50.08 0.98 22.22
C LEU A 4 49.06 0.29 23.15
N LYS A 5 49.56 -0.36 24.22
CA LYS A 5 48.76 -1.00 25.26
C LYS A 5 47.88 0.00 26.03
N ASP A 6 48.43 1.15 26.43
CA ASP A 6 47.69 2.18 27.21
C ASP A 6 46.60 2.88 26.38
N PHE A 7 46.77 2.92 25.06
CA PHE A 7 45.75 3.45 24.13
C PHE A 7 44.58 2.46 23.95
N SER A 8 44.86 1.15 23.96
CA SER A 8 43.82 0.11 23.79
C SER A 8 42.93 -0.09 25.02
N GLU A 9 43.45 0.20 26.22
CA GLU A 9 42.71 0.04 27.49
C GLU A 9 41.59 1.09 27.68
N ASN A 10 41.63 2.20 26.94
CA ASN A 10 40.68 3.31 27.09
C ASN A 10 39.54 3.36 26.04
N PHE A 11 39.51 2.46 25.05
CA PHE A 11 38.51 2.52 23.96
C PHE A 11 37.68 1.25 23.74
N ILE A 12 37.99 0.14 24.40
CA ILE A 12 37.23 -1.11 24.21
C ILE A 12 36.49 -1.47 25.49
N THR A 13 35.29 -0.90 25.65
CA THR A 13 34.33 -1.40 26.64
C THR A 13 33.51 -2.52 26.01
N PHE A 14 33.76 -3.76 26.41
CA PHE A 14 32.92 -4.89 26.03
C PHE A 14 31.64 -4.85 26.89
N ARG A 15 30.50 -4.47 26.30
CA ARG A 15 29.18 -4.62 26.93
C ARG A 15 28.51 -5.86 26.35
N SER A 16 28.57 -6.98 27.07
CA SER A 16 27.68 -8.10 26.79
C SER A 16 26.29 -7.73 27.30
N ARG A 17 25.31 -7.56 26.41
CA ARG A 17 23.91 -7.30 26.75
C ARG A 17 23.09 -8.52 26.36
N ASP A 18 22.58 -9.23 27.36
CA ASP A 18 21.72 -10.40 27.22
C ASP A 18 20.33 -10.02 26.70
N GLY A 19 20.25 -9.65 25.44
CA GLY A 19 19.01 -9.55 24.69
C GLY A 19 19.29 -9.91 23.25
N ASN A 20 18.29 -10.36 22.51
CA ASN A 20 18.34 -10.45 21.05
C ASN A 20 18.56 -9.03 20.49
N VAL A 21 19.80 -8.54 20.53
CA VAL A 21 20.14 -7.25 19.94
C VAL A 21 20.17 -7.51 18.45
N ILE A 22 19.10 -7.11 17.77
CA ILE A 22 19.11 -7.03 16.32
C ILE A 22 20.31 -6.15 15.99
N PRO A 23 21.33 -6.69 15.29
CA PRO A 23 22.55 -5.94 15.04
C PRO A 23 22.18 -4.65 14.31
N LEU A 24 22.78 -3.53 14.72
CA LEU A 24 22.62 -2.27 14.00
C LEU A 24 23.02 -2.51 12.54
N LEU A 25 22.09 -2.23 11.63
CA LEU A 25 22.31 -2.42 10.21
C LEU A 25 23.50 -1.56 9.77
N SER A 26 24.35 -2.10 8.90
CA SER A 26 25.36 -1.29 8.23
C SER A 26 24.68 -0.17 7.42
N PRO A 27 25.36 0.94 7.10
CA PRO A 27 24.78 2.02 6.29
C PRO A 27 24.18 1.53 4.96
N GLU A 28 24.84 0.54 4.34
CA GLU A 28 24.36 -0.11 3.12
C GLU A 28 23.09 -0.94 3.36
N GLN A 29 23.04 -1.72 4.44
CA GLN A 29 21.83 -2.47 4.82
C GLN A 29 20.66 -1.54 5.14
N HIS A 30 20.91 -0.41 5.81
CA HIS A 30 19.91 0.64 6.03
C HIS A 30 19.38 1.26 4.72
N PHE A 31 20.22 1.38 3.70
CA PHE A 31 19.78 1.84 2.39
C PHE A 31 18.86 0.81 1.73
N TYR A 32 19.26 -0.46 1.65
CA TYR A 32 18.43 -1.51 1.05
C TYR A 32 17.10 -1.70 1.76
N LEU A 33 17.08 -1.66 3.09
CA LEU A 33 15.84 -1.76 3.86
C LEU A 33 14.85 -0.65 3.48
N ARG A 34 15.31 0.59 3.37
CA ARG A 34 14.46 1.72 2.97
C ARG A 34 13.93 1.54 1.55
N GLU A 35 14.77 1.13 0.61
CA GLU A 35 14.32 0.89 -0.77
C GLU A 35 13.35 -0.30 -0.86
N ASN A 36 13.53 -1.35 -0.06
CA ASN A 36 12.61 -2.48 0.01
C ASN A 36 11.24 -2.07 0.57
N ILE A 37 11.21 -1.29 1.66
CA ILE A 37 9.97 -0.74 2.23
C ILE A 37 9.27 0.16 1.21
N LYS A 38 10.03 1.03 0.52
CA LYS A 38 9.49 1.89 -0.54
C LYS A 38 8.88 1.06 -1.67
N SER A 39 9.55 -0.01 -2.11
CA SER A 39 9.04 -0.91 -3.15
C SER A 39 7.72 -1.58 -2.73
N LYS A 40 7.55 -1.92 -1.46
CA LYS A 40 6.28 -2.44 -0.93
C LYS A 40 5.17 -1.39 -0.99
N ILE A 41 5.46 -0.14 -0.65
CA ILE A 41 4.49 0.96 -0.77
C ILE A 41 4.11 1.20 -2.24
N GLU A 42 5.08 1.18 -3.17
CA GLU A 42 4.82 1.28 -4.61
C GLU A 42 3.95 0.13 -5.12
N THR A 43 4.16 -1.08 -4.60
CA THR A 43 3.33 -2.25 -4.89
C THR A 43 1.90 -2.04 -4.41
N ALA A 44 1.70 -1.48 -3.20
CA ALA A 44 0.37 -1.14 -2.69
C ALA A 44 -0.33 -0.07 -3.56
N ILE A 45 0.40 0.97 -3.99
CA ILE A 45 -0.12 2.00 -4.89
C ILE A 45 -0.60 1.35 -6.21
N ARG A 46 0.22 0.48 -6.82
CA ARG A 46 -0.16 -0.24 -8.05
C ARG A 46 -1.39 -1.12 -7.83
N ALA A 47 -1.40 -1.90 -6.75
CA ALA A 47 -2.52 -2.78 -6.38
C ALA A 47 -3.83 -2.01 -6.20
N THR A 48 -3.77 -0.75 -5.78
CA THR A 48 -4.95 0.13 -5.69
C THR A 48 -5.56 0.38 -7.07
N TYR A 49 -4.74 0.72 -8.07
CA TYR A 49 -5.22 0.95 -9.44
C TYR A 49 -5.70 -0.31 -10.14
N GLU A 50 -5.15 -1.47 -9.76
CA GLU A 50 -5.52 -2.77 -10.32
C GLU A 50 -6.62 -3.47 -9.52
N GLU A 51 -7.18 -2.81 -8.51
CA GLU A 51 -8.26 -3.32 -7.64
C GLU A 51 -7.90 -4.61 -6.89
N GLN A 52 -6.60 -4.81 -6.64
CA GLN A 52 -6.04 -5.97 -5.95
C GLN A 52 -5.96 -5.72 -4.44
N GLY A 53 -7.12 -5.68 -3.77
CA GLY A 53 -7.20 -5.33 -2.34
C GLY A 53 -6.36 -6.21 -1.41
N GLU A 54 -6.22 -7.51 -1.71
CA GLU A 54 -5.35 -8.41 -0.93
C GLU A 54 -3.87 -8.04 -1.04
N ILE A 55 -3.39 -7.74 -2.25
CA ILE A 55 -2.00 -7.35 -2.51
C ILE A 55 -1.70 -5.98 -1.88
N TYR A 56 -2.65 -5.05 -1.95
CA TYR A 56 -2.57 -3.76 -1.27
C TYR A 56 -2.31 -3.94 0.22
N LYS A 57 -3.17 -4.72 0.89
CA LYS A 57 -3.10 -4.95 2.33
C LYS A 57 -1.81 -5.65 2.73
N MET A 58 -1.48 -6.76 2.06
CA MET A 58 -0.28 -7.55 2.35
C MET A 58 1.01 -6.75 2.16
N SER A 59 1.06 -5.87 1.15
CA SER A 59 2.23 -5.03 0.91
C SER A 59 2.45 -4.02 2.03
N LEU A 60 1.38 -3.41 2.55
CA LEU A 60 1.45 -2.47 3.68
C LEU A 60 1.80 -3.18 5.00
N GLU A 61 1.20 -4.34 5.28
CA GLU A 61 1.53 -5.15 6.46
C GLU A 61 3.00 -5.60 6.44
N THR A 62 3.52 -6.00 5.28
CA THR A 62 4.96 -6.36 5.15
C THR A 62 5.87 -5.15 5.41
N ALA A 63 5.49 -3.97 4.90
CA ALA A 63 6.27 -2.74 5.13
C ALA A 63 6.28 -2.34 6.61
N GLU A 64 5.14 -2.52 7.29
CA GLU A 64 5.00 -2.29 8.73
C GLU A 64 5.86 -3.28 9.53
N GLU A 65 5.77 -4.59 9.25
CA GLU A 65 6.59 -5.63 9.89
C GLU A 65 8.09 -5.37 9.75
N TRP A 66 8.56 -4.97 8.57
CA TRP A 66 9.96 -4.64 8.35
C TRP A 66 10.40 -3.38 9.08
N SER A 67 9.54 -2.36 9.14
CA SER A 67 9.80 -1.15 9.92
C SER A 67 9.92 -1.48 11.41
N GLU A 68 8.98 -2.25 11.97
CA GLU A 68 8.99 -2.68 13.37
C GLU A 68 10.19 -3.57 13.72
N SER A 69 10.61 -4.42 12.79
CA SER A 69 11.72 -5.35 13.01
C SER A 69 13.09 -4.69 12.95
N PHE A 70 13.26 -3.62 12.17
CA PHE A 70 14.58 -3.13 11.81
C PHE A 70 14.82 -1.63 12.03
N PHE A 71 13.78 -0.82 12.22
CA PHE A 71 13.93 0.59 12.60
C PHE A 71 13.84 0.78 14.11
N ASP A 72 14.34 1.92 14.57
CA ASP A 72 14.30 2.31 15.97
C ASP A 72 12.88 2.70 16.38
N MET A 73 12.20 1.81 17.11
CA MET A 73 10.82 2.01 17.58
C MET A 73 10.70 3.11 18.64
N ASP A 74 11.80 3.62 19.21
CA ASP A 74 11.77 4.78 20.10
C ASP A 74 11.74 6.12 19.32
N ASN A 75 12.14 6.10 18.04
CA ASN A 75 12.13 7.26 17.17
C ASN A 75 10.71 7.69 16.81
N ASN A 76 10.36 8.95 17.10
CA ASN A 76 9.02 9.49 16.81
C ASN A 76 8.64 9.43 15.32
N SER A 77 9.59 9.64 14.40
CA SER A 77 9.30 9.55 12.97
C SER A 77 8.95 8.12 12.53
N VAL A 78 9.54 7.10 13.15
CA VAL A 78 9.20 5.69 12.89
C VAL A 78 7.82 5.36 13.44
N LYS A 79 7.48 5.87 14.64
CA LYS A 79 6.13 5.72 15.21
C LYS A 79 5.05 6.35 14.33
N GLU A 80 5.29 7.57 13.85
CA GLU A 80 4.37 8.25 12.92
C GLU A 80 4.25 7.51 11.59
N PHE A 81 5.36 7.00 11.07
CA PHE A 81 5.39 6.21 9.84
C PHE A 81 4.57 4.92 9.97
N ASN A 82 4.78 4.13 11.03
CA ASN A 82 4.00 2.91 11.28
C ASN A 82 2.51 3.22 11.50
N ALA A 83 2.19 4.31 12.23
CA ALA A 83 0.82 4.74 12.40
C ALA A 83 0.14 5.11 11.06
N ALA A 84 0.90 5.66 10.10
CA ALA A 84 0.38 5.92 8.75
C ALA A 84 0.17 4.62 7.96
N LEU A 85 1.11 3.67 8.03
CA LEU A 85 0.96 2.35 7.41
C LEU A 85 -0.27 1.59 7.95
N GLY A 86 -0.44 1.54 9.26
CA GLY A 86 -1.59 0.90 9.90
C GLY A 86 -2.93 1.56 9.56
N LYS A 87 -2.97 2.89 9.37
CA LYS A 87 -4.19 3.58 8.89
C LYS A 87 -4.51 3.23 7.44
N LEU A 88 -3.49 3.08 6.60
CA LEU A 88 -3.65 2.70 5.20
C LEU A 88 -4.09 1.24 5.08
N SER A 89 -3.51 0.31 5.85
CA SER A 89 -3.86 -1.12 5.77
C SER A 89 -5.32 -1.43 6.13
N GLN A 90 -5.98 -0.52 6.87
CA GLN A 90 -7.40 -0.61 7.21
C GLN A 90 -8.35 -0.13 6.11
N GLN A 91 -7.84 0.49 5.03
CA GLN A 91 -8.68 0.91 3.91
C GLN A 91 -9.15 -0.29 3.10
N ASN A 92 -10.45 -0.33 2.80
CA ASN A 92 -11.01 -1.36 1.93
C ASN A 92 -10.86 -0.95 0.46
N ILE A 93 -9.96 -1.63 -0.25
CA ILE A 93 -9.80 -1.46 -1.70
C ILE A 93 -10.69 -2.48 -2.40
N GLN A 94 -11.94 -2.07 -2.66
CA GLN A 94 -12.90 -2.86 -3.42
C GLN A 94 -13.74 -1.91 -4.29
N VAL A 95 -13.90 -2.28 -5.56
CA VAL A 95 -14.81 -1.59 -6.47
C VAL A 95 -16.08 -2.41 -6.58
N ASP A 96 -17.20 -1.84 -6.19
CA ASP A 96 -18.52 -2.45 -6.39
C ASP A 96 -19.06 -2.01 -7.76
N TYR A 97 -19.01 -2.93 -8.72
CA TYR A 97 -19.54 -2.69 -10.05
C TYR A 97 -21.02 -3.05 -10.12
N PRO A 98 -21.88 -2.16 -10.63
CA PRO A 98 -23.30 -2.45 -10.73
C PRO A 98 -23.55 -3.59 -11.72
N VAL A 99 -24.31 -4.60 -11.31
CA VAL A 99 -24.74 -5.73 -12.16
C VAL A 99 -25.61 -5.25 -13.34
N LYS A 100 -26.32 -4.13 -13.16
CA LYS A 100 -27.12 -3.47 -14.20
C LYS A 100 -26.83 -1.98 -14.21
N LEU A 101 -26.56 -1.44 -15.38
CA LEU A 101 -26.40 -0.01 -15.57
C LEU A 101 -27.77 0.68 -15.44
N GLU A 102 -27.86 1.75 -14.66
CA GLU A 102 -29.08 2.55 -14.54
C GLU A 102 -29.55 3.11 -15.89
N THR A 103 -28.62 3.32 -16.82
CA THR A 103 -28.89 3.79 -18.17
C THR A 103 -29.64 2.78 -19.02
N GLN A 104 -29.63 1.48 -18.69
CA GLN A 104 -30.28 0.45 -19.48
C GLN A 104 -31.79 0.67 -19.57
N ALA A 105 -32.45 1.01 -18.46
CA ALA A 105 -33.88 1.30 -18.45
C ALA A 105 -34.22 2.54 -19.28
N LYS A 106 -33.46 3.63 -19.08
CA LYS A 106 -33.64 4.90 -19.82
C LYS A 106 -33.46 4.71 -21.33
N LEU A 107 -32.47 3.92 -21.73
CA LEU A 107 -32.24 3.61 -23.15
C LEU A 107 -33.41 2.81 -23.72
N SER A 108 -33.90 1.82 -22.99
CA SER A 108 -35.04 0.99 -23.39
C SER A 108 -36.30 1.82 -23.62
N ASP A 109 -36.56 2.80 -22.75
CA ASP A 109 -37.71 3.71 -22.89
C ASP A 109 -37.60 4.55 -24.16
N VAL A 110 -36.43 5.17 -24.40
CA VAL A 110 -36.19 5.99 -25.60
C VAL A 110 -36.27 5.16 -26.88
N ILE A 111 -35.73 3.93 -26.88
CA ILE A 111 -35.81 3.01 -28.01
C ILE A 111 -37.25 2.61 -28.28
N SER A 112 -38.01 2.26 -27.24
CA SER A 112 -39.41 1.86 -27.35
C SER A 112 -40.29 3.01 -27.87
N GLU A 113 -40.03 4.23 -27.42
CA GLU A 113 -40.74 5.41 -27.88
C GLU A 113 -40.45 5.74 -29.35
N ARG A 114 -39.18 5.64 -29.77
CA ARG A 114 -38.80 5.80 -31.18
C ARG A 114 -39.44 4.74 -32.08
N LEU A 115 -39.37 3.46 -31.70
CA LEU A 115 -39.98 2.37 -32.45
C LEU A 115 -41.51 2.54 -32.58
N ARG A 116 -42.19 2.99 -31.51
CA ARG A 116 -43.63 3.31 -31.58
C ARG A 116 -43.94 4.42 -32.58
N ARG A 117 -43.13 5.48 -32.61
CA ARG A 117 -43.32 6.60 -33.54
C ARG A 117 -43.15 6.14 -35.00
N GLU A 118 -42.08 5.40 -35.28
CA GLU A 118 -41.79 4.84 -36.62
C GLU A 118 -42.90 3.89 -37.13
N VAL A 119 -43.41 3.01 -36.26
CA VAL A 119 -44.53 2.12 -36.62
C VAL A 119 -45.82 2.91 -36.88
N THR A 120 -46.08 3.96 -36.10
CA THR A 120 -47.27 4.80 -36.29
C THR A 120 -47.23 5.52 -37.63
N THR A 121 -46.07 6.06 -38.03
CA THR A 121 -45.90 6.73 -39.33
C THR A 121 -46.17 5.80 -40.51
N ILE A 122 -45.70 4.54 -40.48
CA ILE A 122 -45.92 3.55 -41.55
C ILE A 122 -47.42 3.25 -41.73
N ILE A 123 -48.17 3.11 -40.64
CA ILE A 123 -49.62 2.79 -40.71
C ILE A 123 -50.44 3.96 -41.27
N THR A 124 -49.99 5.21 -41.05
CA THR A 124 -50.63 6.40 -41.65
C THR A 124 -50.30 6.62 -43.12
N GLU A 125 -49.19 6.08 -43.64
CA GLU A 125 -48.85 6.20 -45.08
C GLU A 125 -49.57 5.16 -45.95
N GLU A 126 -50.10 4.07 -45.39
CA GLU A 126 -50.87 3.04 -46.10
C GLU A 126 -52.38 3.34 -46.27
N LYS A 127 -52.87 4.53 -45.91
CA LYS A 127 -54.30 4.89 -45.97
C LYS A 127 -54.59 6.11 -46.82
#